data_AF-A0A2D7RL57-F1
#
_entry.id   AF-A0A2D7RL57-F1
#
_cell.length_a   1.000
_cell.length_b   1.000
_cell.length_c   1.000
_cell.angle_alpha   90.00
_cell.angle_beta   90.00
_cell.angle_gamma   90.00
#
_symmetry.space_group_name_H-M   'P 1'
#
loop_
_entity.id
_entity.type
_entity.pdbx_description
1 polymer ?
#
loop_
_entity_poly.entity_id
_entity_poly.type
_entity_poly.pdbx_seq_one_letter_code
_entity_poly.pdbx_strand_id
1 'polypeptide(L)'
;MPQTIKSYEVNTVWSMASAMTEEMDATIYQVMYGMFAANADAFIGADMSSIRADMDLVKPDKVIVQMTDPITAQKMVESFIN
;
A
#
# COMPACT_ATOMS: atom_id res chain seq x y z
N MET A 1 -27.38 -3.77 2.51
CA MET A 1 -26.56 -4.81 1.85
C MET A 1 -25.56 -5.31 2.88
N PRO A 2 -25.30 -6.63 3.02
CA PRO A 2 -24.43 -7.10 4.08
C PRO A 2 -22.98 -6.73 3.75
N GLN A 3 -22.48 -5.67 4.39
CA GLN A 3 -21.05 -5.32 4.44
C GLN A 3 -20.34 -6.41 5.26
N THR A 4 -19.84 -7.44 4.59
CA THR A 4 -19.13 -8.52 5.27
C THR A 4 -17.63 -8.33 5.08
N ILE A 5 -17.00 -7.58 5.99
CA ILE A 5 -15.54 -7.55 6.14
C ILE A 5 -15.19 -8.68 7.14
N LYS A 6 -14.38 -9.67 6.75
CA LYS A 6 -14.11 -10.85 7.59
C LYS A 6 -12.64 -10.99 8.02
N SER A 7 -12.50 -11.27 9.31
CA SER A 7 -11.42 -11.88 10.13
C SER A 7 -10.03 -11.25 10.17
N TYR A 8 -9.74 -10.32 9.29
CA TYR A 8 -8.55 -9.51 9.39
C TYR A 8 -9.01 -8.13 8.92
N GLU A 9 -9.05 -7.15 9.81
CA GLU A 9 -9.01 -5.73 9.44
C GLU A 9 -7.58 -5.41 8.98
N VAL A 10 -7.17 -6.22 8.00
CA VAL A 10 -5.90 -6.55 7.38
C VAL A 10 -4.72 -5.62 7.70
N ASN A 11 -3.66 -6.16 8.33
CA ASN A 11 -2.30 -5.60 8.34
C ASN A 11 -1.66 -5.68 6.94
N THR A 12 -2.20 -4.99 5.94
CA THR A 12 -1.64 -4.94 4.59
C THR A 12 -1.49 -3.52 4.12
N VAL A 13 -0.69 -3.35 3.08
CA VAL A 13 -0.52 -2.06 2.40
C VAL A 13 -1.85 -1.44 1.99
N TRP A 14 -2.90 -2.24 1.76
CA TRP A 14 -4.22 -1.75 1.37
C TRP A 14 -4.92 -0.92 2.45
N SER A 15 -4.94 -1.40 3.70
CA SER A 15 -5.60 -0.68 4.80
C SER A 15 -4.85 0.60 5.15
N MET A 16 -3.50 0.53 5.16
CA MET A 16 -2.65 1.70 5.35
C MET A 16 -2.84 2.73 4.25
N ALA A 17 -2.80 2.29 2.98
CA ALA A 17 -3.00 3.18 1.86
C ALA A 17 -4.39 3.82 1.90
N SER A 18 -5.42 3.06 2.25
CA SER A 18 -6.79 3.56 2.40
C SER A 18 -6.88 4.68 3.44
N ALA A 19 -6.16 4.57 4.56
CA ALA A 19 -6.11 5.60 5.59
C ALA A 19 -5.36 6.87 5.15
N MET A 20 -4.46 6.77 4.16
CA MET A 20 -3.57 7.85 3.73
C MET A 20 -3.96 8.46 2.37
N THR A 21 -4.86 7.82 1.61
CA THR A 21 -5.21 8.20 0.23
C THR A 21 -5.68 9.66 0.13
N GLU A 22 -6.56 10.08 1.04
CA GLU A 22 -7.07 11.45 1.07
C GLU A 22 -5.96 12.46 1.39
N GLU A 23 -5.10 12.14 2.35
CA GLU A 23 -3.98 13.02 2.74
C GLU A 23 -2.95 13.16 1.60
N MET A 24 -2.68 12.05 0.90
CA MET A 24 -1.71 12.00 -0.20
C MET A 24 -2.23 12.64 -1.48
N ASP A 25 -3.54 12.92 -1.58
CA ASP A 25 -4.16 13.48 -2.79
C ASP A 25 -3.70 12.70 -4.04
N ALA A 26 -3.83 11.38 -3.96
CA ALA A 26 -3.38 10.41 -4.95
C ALA A 26 -4.33 9.20 -4.97
N THR A 27 -4.19 8.33 -5.97
CA THR A 27 -4.97 7.08 -6.02
C THR A 27 -4.50 6.08 -4.98
N ILE A 28 -5.40 5.18 -4.55
CA ILE A 28 -5.07 4.08 -3.64
C ILE A 28 -3.84 3.30 -4.12
N TYR A 29 -3.72 3.04 -5.43
CA TYR A 29 -2.60 2.31 -6.02
C TYR A 29 -1.27 3.08 -5.94
N GLN A 30 -1.29 4.39 -6.17
CA GLN A 30 -0.08 5.22 -5.99
C GLN A 30 0.39 5.19 -4.54
N VAL A 31 -0.53 5.29 -3.58
CA VAL A 31 -0.18 5.22 -2.15
C VAL A 31 0.30 3.83 -1.77
N MET A 32 -0.33 2.77 -2.27
CA MET A 32 0.11 1.40 -2.03
C MET A 32 1.53 1.15 -2.54
N TYR A 33 1.80 1.55 -3.78
CA TYR A 33 3.13 1.45 -4.37
C TYR A 33 4.15 2.31 -3.63
N GLY A 34 3.78 3.53 -3.20
CA GLY A 34 4.63 4.39 -2.40
C GLY A 34 4.99 3.77 -1.04
N MET A 35 4.02 3.19 -0.34
CA MET A 35 4.27 2.45 0.91
C MET A 35 5.21 1.27 0.68
N PHE A 36 5.02 0.52 -0.41
CA PHE A 36 5.89 -0.59 -0.76
C PHE A 36 7.32 -0.14 -1.07
N ALA A 37 7.49 0.88 -1.90
CA ALA A 37 8.79 1.42 -2.27
C ALA A 37 9.55 2.00 -1.06
N ALA A 38 8.84 2.65 -0.14
CA ALA A 38 9.44 3.24 1.07
C ALA A 38 9.80 2.20 2.15
N ASN A 39 9.19 1.00 2.11
CA ASN A 39 9.29 0.00 3.18
C ASN A 39 9.56 -1.40 2.62
N ALA A 40 10.33 -1.52 1.54
CA ALA A 40 10.52 -2.79 0.82
C ALA A 40 11.02 -3.94 1.73
N ASP A 41 11.78 -3.60 2.77
CA ASP A 41 12.31 -4.50 3.80
C ASP A 41 11.27 -4.99 4.82
N ALA A 42 10.16 -4.25 4.97
CA ALA A 42 9.03 -4.65 5.80
C ALA A 42 8.17 -5.74 5.15
N PHE A 43 8.27 -5.98 3.83
CA PHE A 43 7.47 -6.99 3.14
C PHE A 43 8.19 -8.34 3.09
N ILE A 44 7.57 -9.36 3.69
CA ILE A 44 8.13 -10.70 3.76
C ILE A 44 8.06 -11.32 2.36
N GLY A 45 9.22 -11.56 1.74
CA GLY A 45 9.28 -12.17 0.41
C GLY A 45 8.74 -11.29 -0.73
N ALA A 46 8.74 -9.96 -0.53
CA ALA A 46 8.13 -8.99 -1.45
C ALA A 46 6.61 -9.14 -1.63
N ASP A 47 5.94 -9.81 -0.68
CA ASP A 47 4.50 -9.99 -0.67
C ASP A 47 3.82 -8.78 -0.01
N MET A 48 3.03 -8.02 -0.79
CA MET A 48 2.26 -6.87 -0.30
C MET A 48 1.17 -7.24 0.71
N SER A 49 0.86 -8.53 0.84
CA SER A 49 -0.06 -9.07 1.82
C SER A 49 0.60 -9.41 3.18
N SER A 50 1.93 -9.41 3.24
CA SER A 50 2.70 -9.90 4.39
C SER A 50 3.71 -8.86 4.89
N ILE A 51 3.29 -8.07 5.88
CA ILE A 51 4.13 -7.04 6.51
C ILE A 51 4.68 -7.54 7.84
N ARG A 52 5.97 -7.28 8.08
CA ARG A 52 6.65 -7.50 9.34
C ARG A 52 6.06 -6.61 10.44
N ALA A 53 5.49 -7.25 11.46
CA ALA A 53 4.90 -6.54 12.60
C ALA A 53 5.94 -5.94 13.58
N ASP A 54 7.23 -6.26 13.41
CA ASP A 54 8.33 -5.81 14.28
C ASP A 54 9.08 -4.59 13.73
N MET A 55 8.57 -3.96 12.66
CA MET A 55 9.20 -2.82 12.00
C MET A 55 8.32 -1.58 12.02
N ASP A 56 8.94 -0.44 12.34
CA ASP A 56 8.32 0.86 12.14
C ASP A 56 8.25 1.15 10.63
N LEU A 57 7.09 1.60 10.17
CA LEU A 57 6.88 1.93 8.76
C LEU A 57 7.10 3.41 8.51
N VAL A 58 7.85 3.70 7.45
CA VAL A 58 8.09 5.04 6.93
C VAL A 58 6.93 5.44 6.04
N LYS A 59 6.35 6.60 6.36
CA LYS A 59 5.36 7.26 5.50
C LYS A 59 6.05 7.76 4.22
N PRO A 60 5.52 7.44 3.02
CA PRO A 60 6.09 7.87 1.77
C PRO A 60 5.90 9.37 1.57
N ASP A 61 6.81 9.97 0.82
CA ASP A 61 6.73 11.38 0.45
C ASP A 61 5.56 11.61 -0.51
N LYS A 62 4.70 12.58 -0.18
CA LYS A 62 3.50 12.92 -0.96
C LYS A 62 3.83 13.29 -2.40
N VAL A 63 4.89 14.07 -2.63
CA VAL A 63 5.29 14.50 -3.98
C VAL A 63 5.71 13.28 -4.80
N ILE A 64 6.47 12.36 -4.21
CA ILE A 64 6.90 11.13 -4.89
C ILE A 64 5.71 10.23 -5.25
N VAL A 65 4.74 10.08 -4.34
CA VAL A 65 3.50 9.34 -4.59
C VAL A 65 2.72 9.94 -5.76
N GLN A 66 2.55 11.26 -5.76
CA GLN A 66 1.81 11.97 -6.82
C GLN A 66 2.52 11.94 -8.18
N MET A 67 3.86 11.93 -8.20
CA MET A 67 4.65 11.81 -9.42
C MET A 67 4.57 10.42 -10.07
N THR A 68 4.15 9.41 -9.33
CA THR A 68 3.99 8.06 -9.86
C THR A 68 2.76 8.03 -10.77
N ASP A 69 2.91 7.57 -12.01
CA ASP A 69 1.77 7.41 -12.92
C ASP A 69 0.74 6.41 -12.35
N PRO A 70 -0.56 6.75 -12.25
CA PRO A 70 -1.57 5.87 -11.64
C PRO A 70 -1.71 4.50 -12.32
N ILE A 71 -1.59 4.45 -13.66
CA ILE A 71 -1.70 3.21 -14.42
C ILE A 71 -0.49 2.31 -14.12
N THR A 72 0.69 2.90 -14.04
CA THR A 72 1.93 2.22 -13.67
C THR A 72 1.86 1.70 -12.24
N ALA A 73 1.39 2.52 -11.28
CA ALA A 73 1.23 2.11 -9.89
C ALA A 73 0.29 0.90 -9.76
N GLN A 74 -0.85 0.93 -10.47
CA GLN A 74 -1.79 -0.18 -10.50
C GLN A 74 -1.14 -1.46 -11.03
N LYS A 75 -0.47 -1.41 -12.18
CA LYS A 75 0.21 -2.56 -12.77
C LYS A 75 1.28 -3.15 -11.84
N MET A 76 2.02 -2.30 -11.15
CA MET A 76 3.02 -2.74 -10.19
C MET A 76 2.35 -3.48 -9.03
N VAL A 77 1.35 -2.88 -8.39
CA VAL A 77 0.61 -3.51 -7.29
C VAL A 77 0.01 -4.85 -7.70
N GLU A 78 -0.63 -4.92 -8.87
CA GLU A 78 -1.19 -6.16 -9.41
C GLU A 78 -0.13 -7.25 -9.65
N SER A 79 1.11 -6.88 -9.98
CA SER A 79 2.20 -7.85 -10.15
C SER A 79 2.69 -8.48 -8.86
N PHE A 80 2.45 -7.85 -7.70
CA PHE A 80 2.88 -8.36 -6.39
C PHE A 80 1.79 -9.15 -5.64
N ILE A 81 0.56 -9.17 -6.17
CA ILE A 81 -0.61 -9.82 -5.54
C ILE A 81 -1.03 -11.09 -6.31
N ASN A 82 -0.34 -11.44 -7.39
CA ASN A 82 -0.61 -12.61 -8.24
C ASN A 82 0.26 -13.83 -7.92
#